data_AF-A0A1V5IL78-F1
#
_entry.id   AF-A0A1V5IL78-F1
#
_cell.length_a   1.000
_cell.length_b   1.000
_cell.length_c   1.000
_cell.angle_alpha   90.00
_cell.angle_beta   90.00
_cell.angle_gamma   90.00
#
_symmetry.space_group_name_H-M   'P 1'
#
loop_
_entity.id
_entity.type
_entity.pdbx_description
1 polymer ?
#
loop_
_entity_poly.entity_id
_entity_poly.type
_entity_poly.pdbx_seq_one_letter_code
_entity_poly.pdbx_strand_id
1 'polypeptide(L)'
;MRVIPAAIVFLYLLCCILAAGCIHPDDGNGTTMPGTAPGTTLRTLVGITHPGPGERTYTFSLLLDRKILNPGEPASVNLTIANLVNRPLIIRPFPPGVRVTNRCGFVVKTVPYGSGDASIPPGETLVYPLTLDLNDNQNTPLMPGRYRVELFWEEELPPFDYPSVPPPPLPTRTGDIIIPDWDLGALVIRYPEGALEGIIDLNRTVTVANLPVTLERLECSEENAIASFLYPIPSGTLAPGIPSTSIPPPPPDTGQGQLSIDGGTACPFPTMPVTQVGGFWRVKGVLPPISRNARDLTIVIPKIAGQEGPWVFLVRVG
;
A
#
# COMPACT_ATOMS: atom_id res chain seq x y z
N MET A 1 -17.21 37.33 54.40
CA MET A 1 -18.29 36.49 54.94
C MET A 1 -19.64 37.07 54.52
N ARG A 2 -20.29 36.44 53.54
CA ARG A 2 -21.75 36.41 53.34
C ARG A 2 -22.00 35.31 52.29
N VAL A 3 -22.65 34.24 52.75
CA VAL A 3 -22.94 33.00 52.04
C VAL A 3 -24.23 33.21 51.23
N ILE A 4 -24.21 32.87 49.95
CA ILE A 4 -25.38 32.86 49.06
C ILE A 4 -25.85 31.39 48.94
N PRO A 5 -27.15 31.08 49.17
CA PRO A 5 -27.60 29.70 49.27
C PRO A 5 -27.81 29.05 47.90
N ALA A 6 -27.19 27.89 47.73
CA ALA A 6 -27.38 26.96 46.62
C ALA A 6 -28.71 26.20 46.78
N ALA A 7 -29.81 26.73 46.25
CA ALA A 7 -31.09 26.01 46.19
C ALA A 7 -32.06 26.47 45.08
N ILE A 8 -31.65 27.33 44.13
CA ILE A 8 -32.55 27.85 43.08
C ILE A 8 -31.83 27.86 41.72
N VAL A 9 -31.34 26.69 41.29
CA VAL A 9 -30.93 26.47 39.87
C VAL A 9 -31.38 25.09 39.36
N PHE A 10 -31.94 24.23 40.23
CA PHE A 10 -32.26 22.83 39.89
C PHE A 10 -33.70 22.59 39.41
N LEU A 11 -34.50 23.64 39.18
CA LEU A 11 -35.94 23.55 38.85
C LEU A 11 -36.30 23.99 37.42
N TYR A 12 -35.33 24.07 36.50
CA TYR A 12 -35.58 24.47 35.10
C TYR A 12 -35.11 23.47 34.03
N LEU A 13 -34.59 22.30 34.42
CA LEU A 13 -34.08 21.29 33.46
C LEU A 13 -34.84 19.96 33.46
N LEU A 14 -35.95 19.85 34.19
CA LEU A 14 -36.71 18.59 34.35
C LEU A 14 -38.16 18.64 33.82
N CYS A 15 -38.53 19.61 32.97
CA CYS A 15 -39.93 19.79 32.54
C CYS A 15 -40.18 19.86 31.02
N CYS A 16 -39.23 19.43 30.18
CA CYS A 16 -39.44 19.37 28.71
C CYS A 16 -39.30 17.96 28.11
N ILE A 17 -39.35 16.92 28.94
CA ILE A 17 -39.61 15.55 28.48
C ILE A 17 -41.10 15.29 28.75
N LEU A 18 -41.88 15.14 27.68
CA LEU A 18 -43.28 14.67 27.56
C LEU A 18 -44.16 15.63 26.74
N ALA A 19 -43.98 15.60 25.42
CA ALA A 19 -45.09 15.86 24.49
C ALA A 19 -45.01 14.81 23.38
N ALA A 20 -45.82 13.77 23.54
CA ALA A 20 -46.04 12.72 22.56
C ALA A 20 -47.06 13.19 21.51
N GLY A 21 -46.79 12.84 20.25
CA GLY A 21 -47.77 12.27 19.33
C GLY A 21 -48.74 13.20 18.61
N CYS A 22 -48.47 13.46 17.33
CA CYS A 22 -49.48 13.45 16.26
C CYS A 22 -48.88 12.74 15.04
N ILE A 23 -49.52 11.65 14.62
CA ILE A 23 -49.23 10.86 13.43
C ILE A 23 -50.23 11.29 12.34
N HIS A 24 -49.76 11.58 11.12
CA HIS A 24 -50.51 11.29 9.88
C HIS A 24 -49.54 11.08 8.70
N PRO A 25 -49.90 10.25 7.69
CA PRO A 25 -48.99 9.41 6.91
C PRO A 25 -48.63 9.93 5.50
N ASP A 26 -47.56 9.33 4.98
CA ASP A 26 -47.23 9.00 3.57
C ASP A 26 -47.22 10.09 2.49
N ASP A 27 -46.01 10.42 1.98
CA ASP A 27 -45.48 9.89 0.70
C ASP A 27 -44.35 10.79 0.16
N GLY A 28 -43.17 10.21 -0.12
CA GLY A 28 -42.14 10.91 -0.89
C GLY A 28 -40.68 10.56 -0.59
N ASN A 29 -40.29 9.32 -0.88
CA ASN A 29 -38.95 8.86 -1.30
C ASN A 29 -37.75 9.80 -1.04
N GLY A 30 -37.04 9.59 0.07
CA GLY A 30 -35.76 10.23 0.37
C GLY A 30 -34.94 9.35 1.29
N THR A 31 -34.34 8.29 0.76
CA THR A 31 -33.43 7.40 1.48
C THR A 31 -32.17 8.16 1.88
N THR A 32 -32.15 8.72 3.09
CA THR A 32 -30.92 9.17 3.76
C THR A 32 -30.06 7.94 4.10
N MET A 33 -28.94 7.80 3.41
CA MET A 33 -27.91 6.82 3.74
C MET A 33 -27.27 7.15 5.11
N PRO A 34 -27.06 6.17 6.00
CA PRO A 34 -26.25 6.36 7.19
C PRO A 34 -24.79 6.58 6.79
N GLY A 35 -24.14 7.56 7.43
CA GLY A 35 -22.73 7.84 7.23
C GLY A 35 -21.87 6.63 7.54
N THR A 36 -21.27 6.06 6.49
CA THR A 36 -20.22 5.05 6.58
C THR A 36 -18.99 5.72 7.21
N ALA A 37 -18.71 5.38 8.48
CA ALA A 37 -17.39 5.60 9.05
C ALA A 37 -16.33 4.98 8.13
N PRO A 38 -15.11 5.53 8.03
CA PRO A 38 -14.04 4.93 7.23
C PRO A 38 -13.74 3.55 7.83
N GLY A 39 -14.32 2.51 7.23
CA GLY A 39 -14.08 1.14 7.62
C GLY A 39 -12.61 0.87 7.39
N THR A 40 -11.90 0.51 8.45
CA THR A 40 -10.59 -0.12 8.38
C THR A 40 -10.77 -1.37 7.53
N THR A 41 -10.45 -1.29 6.24
CA THR A 41 -10.60 -2.43 5.33
C THR A 41 -9.69 -3.55 5.82
N LEU A 42 -10.29 -4.56 6.45
CA LEU A 42 -9.61 -5.77 6.89
C LEU A 42 -9.20 -6.53 5.62
N ARG A 43 -7.95 -6.35 5.18
CA ARG A 43 -7.40 -7.12 4.07
C ARG A 43 -6.75 -8.38 4.61
N THR A 44 -7.55 -9.44 4.69
CA THR A 44 -7.07 -10.81 4.88
C THR A 44 -6.44 -11.28 3.58
N LEU A 45 -5.12 -11.45 3.54
CA LEU A 45 -4.46 -12.13 2.43
C LEU A 45 -4.27 -13.62 2.78
N VAL A 46 -4.72 -14.46 1.85
CA VAL A 46 -4.66 -15.92 1.94
C VAL A 46 -3.33 -16.34 1.32
N GLY A 47 -2.49 -17.03 2.09
CA GLY A 47 -1.19 -17.53 1.62
C GLY A 47 -1.35 -18.47 0.41
N ILE A 48 -0.37 -18.41 -0.50
CA ILE A 48 -0.37 -19.18 -1.76
C ILE A 48 0.02 -20.63 -1.46
N THR A 49 -0.61 -21.57 -2.17
CA THR A 49 -0.32 -23.01 -2.15
C THR A 49 1.10 -23.30 -2.66
N HIS A 50 1.92 -24.02 -1.90
CA HIS A 50 3.06 -24.76 -2.45
C HIS A 50 2.58 -26.12 -2.99
N PRO A 51 3.24 -26.71 -4.01
CA PRO A 51 2.65 -27.73 -4.88
C PRO A 51 2.59 -29.09 -4.18
N GLY A 52 1.44 -29.35 -3.56
CA GLY A 52 0.89 -30.66 -3.27
C GLY A 52 -0.62 -30.62 -3.55
N PRO A 53 -1.26 -31.74 -3.91
CA PRO A 53 -2.66 -31.72 -4.31
C PRO A 53 -3.55 -31.31 -3.12
N GLY A 54 -4.09 -30.09 -3.17
CA GLY A 54 -5.37 -29.73 -2.56
C GLY A 54 -5.41 -29.18 -1.13
N GLU A 55 -4.32 -29.15 -0.35
CA GLU A 55 -4.36 -28.62 1.03
C GLU A 55 -3.82 -27.19 1.13
N ARG A 56 -4.65 -26.27 1.64
CA ARG A 56 -4.19 -24.94 2.07
C ARG A 56 -3.42 -25.11 3.38
N THR A 57 -2.11 -24.87 3.36
CA THR A 57 -1.25 -25.22 4.49
C THR A 57 -1.38 -24.26 5.69
N TYR A 58 -1.60 -22.96 5.45
CA TYR A 58 -1.75 -21.92 6.47
C TYR A 58 -2.24 -20.60 5.84
N THR A 59 -2.69 -19.63 6.65
CA THR A 59 -2.85 -18.23 6.23
C THR A 59 -2.01 -17.30 7.08
N PHE A 60 -1.59 -16.21 6.46
CA PHE A 60 -0.66 -15.25 7.05
C PHE A 60 -1.17 -13.84 6.78
N SER A 61 -1.27 -13.02 7.81
CA SER A 61 -1.58 -11.61 7.67
C SER A 61 -0.69 -10.76 8.57
N LEU A 62 -0.24 -9.64 8.01
CA LEU A 62 0.43 -8.59 8.73
C LEU A 62 -0.48 -7.37 8.74
N LEU A 63 -0.88 -6.95 9.95
CA LEU A 63 -1.79 -5.84 10.15
C LEU A 63 -1.06 -4.75 10.93
N LEU A 64 -0.88 -3.59 10.30
CA LEU A 64 -0.47 -2.40 11.02
C LEU A 64 -1.69 -1.81 11.74
N ASP A 65 -1.53 -1.46 13.01
CA ASP A 65 -2.59 -0.79 13.78
C ASP A 65 -2.92 0.58 13.16
N ARG A 66 -1.89 1.25 12.66
CA ARG A 66 -1.98 2.52 11.92
C ARG A 66 -1.00 2.51 10.77
N LYS A 67 -1.48 2.95 9.59
CA LYS A 67 -0.66 3.09 8.39
C LYS A 67 0.07 4.43 8.31
N ILE A 68 -0.46 5.47 8.94
CA ILE A 68 0.07 6.83 8.90
C ILE A 68 0.43 7.27 10.32
N LEU A 69 1.70 7.60 10.52
CA LEU A 69 2.31 7.90 11.81
C LEU A 69 3.01 9.25 11.78
N ASN A 70 3.07 9.91 12.94
CA ASN A 70 3.88 11.10 13.10
C ASN A 70 5.37 10.73 13.20
N PRO A 71 6.29 11.63 12.83
CA PRO A 71 7.72 11.41 13.05
C PRO A 71 8.03 11.05 14.52
N GLY A 72 8.81 9.99 14.72
CA GLY A 72 9.20 9.48 16.05
C GLY A 72 8.13 8.67 16.78
N GLU A 73 6.92 8.52 16.23
CA GLU A 73 5.90 7.64 16.78
C GLU A 73 6.25 6.17 16.47
N PRO A 74 6.19 5.24 17.45
CA PRO A 74 6.43 3.83 17.18
C PRO A 74 5.27 3.23 16.36
N ALA A 75 5.59 2.31 15.47
CA ALA A 75 4.60 1.52 14.75
C ALA A 75 4.26 0.24 15.52
N SER A 76 2.98 -0.05 15.67
CA SER A 76 2.51 -1.33 16.21
C SER A 76 2.02 -2.21 15.05
N VAL A 77 2.57 -3.42 14.97
CA VAL A 77 2.33 -4.40 13.91
C VAL A 77 1.87 -5.69 14.54
N ASN A 78 0.66 -6.11 14.19
CA ASN A 78 0.11 -7.38 14.62
C ASN A 78 0.31 -8.43 13.53
N LEU A 79 1.17 -9.40 13.83
CA LEU A 79 1.39 -10.58 13.02
C LEU A 79 0.36 -11.64 13.38
N THR A 80 -0.42 -12.10 12.40
CA THR A 80 -1.40 -13.17 12.59
C THR A 80 -1.11 -14.34 11.67
N ILE A 81 -1.01 -15.54 12.22
CA ILE A 81 -0.71 -16.77 11.49
C ILE A 81 -1.71 -17.84 11.90
N ALA A 82 -2.56 -18.28 10.96
CA ALA A 82 -3.55 -19.31 11.22
C ALA A 82 -3.10 -20.65 10.63
N ASN A 83 -3.09 -21.69 11.47
CA ASN A 83 -2.78 -23.05 11.06
C ASN A 83 -4.04 -23.72 10.49
N LEU A 84 -4.06 -23.93 9.18
CA LEU A 84 -5.19 -24.56 8.48
C LEU A 84 -5.03 -26.07 8.30
N VAL A 85 -3.92 -26.65 8.73
CA VAL A 85 -3.67 -28.09 8.60
C VAL A 85 -4.00 -28.84 9.88
N ASN A 86 -4.27 -30.14 9.73
CA ASN A 86 -4.59 -31.06 10.83
C ASN A 86 -3.35 -31.53 11.63
N ARG A 87 -2.21 -30.85 11.50
CA ARG A 87 -0.96 -31.14 12.21
C ARG A 87 -0.34 -29.86 12.78
N PRO A 88 0.46 -29.91 13.86
CA PRO A 88 1.13 -28.73 14.38
C PRO A 88 2.00 -28.05 13.32
N LEU A 89 1.87 -26.74 13.19
CA LEU A 89 2.73 -25.89 12.35
C LEU A 89 3.86 -25.34 13.21
N ILE A 90 5.11 -25.61 12.83
CA ILE A 90 6.29 -25.11 13.53
C ILE A 90 6.94 -24.00 12.71
N ILE A 91 7.12 -22.83 13.32
CA ILE A 91 7.74 -21.64 12.73
C ILE A 91 9.09 -21.43 13.40
N ARG A 92 10.14 -21.36 12.58
CA ARG A 92 11.53 -21.17 13.00
C ARG A 92 12.24 -20.28 11.99
N PRO A 93 13.04 -19.29 12.41
CA PRO A 93 13.08 -18.69 13.75
C PRO A 93 11.78 -17.94 14.14
N PHE A 94 11.56 -17.73 15.44
CA PHE A 94 10.47 -16.91 15.95
C PHE A 94 10.91 -16.01 17.13
N PRO A 95 10.45 -14.74 17.19
CA PRO A 95 9.68 -14.02 16.16
C PRO A 95 10.44 -13.84 14.83
N PRO A 96 9.76 -13.57 13.71
CA PRO A 96 10.43 -13.16 12.48
C PRO A 96 11.31 -11.94 12.66
N GLY A 97 12.29 -11.82 11.79
CA GLY A 97 12.99 -10.57 11.58
C GLY A 97 12.11 -9.61 10.78
N VAL A 98 12.36 -8.31 10.93
CA VAL A 98 11.62 -7.26 10.23
C VAL A 98 12.59 -6.36 9.48
N ARG A 99 12.29 -6.08 8.22
CA ARG A 99 13.00 -5.09 7.41
C ARG A 99 12.07 -3.95 7.07
N VAL A 100 12.59 -2.73 7.22
CA VAL A 100 11.92 -1.53 6.76
C VAL A 100 12.70 -1.01 5.58
N THR A 101 12.06 -0.98 4.41
CA THR A 101 12.64 -0.57 3.15
C THR A 101 12.02 0.76 2.73
N ASN A 102 12.86 1.75 2.37
CA ASN A 102 12.36 3.02 1.89
C ASN A 102 11.86 2.92 0.44
N ARG A 103 11.24 4.00 -0.06
CA ARG A 103 10.74 4.06 -1.45
C ARG A 103 11.79 3.73 -2.54
N CYS A 104 13.07 3.87 -2.22
CA CYS A 104 14.15 3.69 -3.19
C CYS A 104 14.69 2.25 -3.18
N GLY A 105 14.13 1.37 -2.35
CA GLY A 105 14.57 -0.02 -2.20
C GLY A 105 15.71 -0.19 -1.19
N PHE A 106 16.11 0.85 -0.47
CA PHE A 106 17.14 0.72 0.57
C PHE A 106 16.54 0.27 1.89
N VAL A 107 17.11 -0.76 2.48
CA VAL A 107 16.79 -1.19 3.85
C VAL A 107 17.32 -0.13 4.81
N VAL A 108 16.41 0.57 5.50
CA VAL A 108 16.72 1.64 6.46
C VAL A 108 16.71 1.15 7.90
N LYS A 109 16.04 0.03 8.17
CA LYS A 109 16.00 -0.59 9.49
C LYS A 109 15.90 -2.10 9.37
N THR A 110 16.64 -2.81 10.21
CA THR A 110 16.51 -4.25 10.36
C THR A 110 16.35 -4.60 11.83
N VAL A 111 15.28 -5.32 12.15
CA VAL A 111 15.11 -6.03 13.43
C VAL A 111 15.46 -7.49 13.18
N PRO A 112 16.46 -8.06 13.87
CA PRO A 112 16.84 -9.46 13.67
C PRO A 112 15.72 -10.41 14.12
N TYR A 113 15.65 -11.59 13.49
CA TYR A 113 14.77 -12.66 13.96
C TYR A 113 15.19 -13.15 15.36
N GLY A 114 14.23 -13.70 16.10
CA GLY A 114 14.50 -14.34 17.38
C GLY A 114 15.19 -15.69 17.23
N SER A 115 15.74 -16.22 18.32
CA SER A 115 16.37 -17.56 18.34
C SER A 115 15.40 -18.68 18.72
N GLY A 116 14.11 -18.37 18.91
CA GLY A 116 13.10 -19.31 19.38
C GLY A 116 12.33 -20.00 18.25
N ASP A 117 11.39 -20.84 18.67
CA ASP A 117 10.44 -21.50 17.79
C ASP A 117 9.02 -21.18 18.27
N ALA A 118 8.06 -21.12 17.34
CA ALA A 118 6.64 -21.10 17.66
C ALA A 118 5.95 -22.36 17.12
N SER A 119 5.14 -23.01 17.95
CA SER A 119 4.27 -24.12 17.54
C SER A 119 2.82 -23.67 17.57
N ILE A 120 2.14 -23.81 16.44
CA ILE A 120 0.72 -23.47 16.29
C ILE A 120 -0.05 -24.79 16.14
N PRO A 121 -0.90 -25.17 17.10
CA PRO A 121 -1.71 -26.39 16.99
C PRO A 121 -2.64 -26.36 15.77
N PRO A 122 -3.14 -27.52 15.31
CA PRO A 122 -4.13 -27.59 14.23
C PRO A 122 -5.35 -26.69 14.48
N GLY A 123 -5.73 -25.87 13.50
CA GLY A 123 -6.89 -24.98 13.58
C GLY A 123 -6.70 -23.73 14.45
N GLU A 124 -5.57 -23.59 15.15
CA GLU A 124 -5.28 -22.44 16.01
C GLU A 124 -4.67 -21.27 15.23
N THR A 125 -4.77 -20.08 15.82
CA THR A 125 -4.20 -18.85 15.28
C THR A 125 -3.22 -18.23 16.27
N LEU A 126 -1.99 -17.99 15.82
CA LEU A 126 -0.98 -17.22 16.56
C LEU A 126 -1.16 -15.74 16.25
N VAL A 127 -1.30 -14.93 17.29
CA VAL A 127 -1.24 -13.47 17.19
C VAL A 127 -0.01 -12.98 17.95
N TYR A 128 0.86 -12.26 17.27
CA TYR A 128 2.10 -11.74 17.83
C TYR A 128 2.19 -10.21 17.62
N PRO A 129 2.07 -9.42 18.69
CA PRO A 129 2.24 -7.98 18.61
C PRO A 129 3.74 -7.64 18.55
N LEU A 130 4.10 -6.83 17.57
CA LEU A 130 5.43 -6.29 17.38
C LEU A 130 5.37 -4.77 17.46
N THR A 131 6.19 -4.19 18.34
CA THR A 131 6.41 -2.74 18.36
C THR A 131 7.71 -2.42 17.63
N LEU A 132 7.62 -1.58 16.61
CA LEU A 132 8.73 -1.09 15.80
C LEU A 132 9.00 0.37 16.15
N ASP A 133 10.19 0.65 16.66
CA ASP A 133 10.70 2.01 16.75
C ASP A 133 11.11 2.50 15.36
N LEU A 134 10.62 3.66 14.93
CA LEU A 134 10.89 4.20 13.59
C LEU A 134 12.17 5.03 13.54
N ASN A 135 13.22 4.49 14.15
CA ASN A 135 14.58 4.96 13.99
C ASN A 135 15.34 4.02 13.04
N ASP A 136 16.28 4.56 12.27
CA ASP A 136 17.21 3.78 11.47
C ASP A 136 18.21 3.00 12.36
N ASN A 137 19.10 2.24 11.71
CA ASN A 137 20.13 1.45 12.42
C ASN A 137 21.17 2.31 13.17
N GLN A 138 21.20 3.63 12.96
CA GLN A 138 22.03 4.60 13.67
C GLN A 138 21.25 5.32 14.79
N ASN A 139 20.02 4.86 15.08
CA ASN A 139 19.10 5.45 16.04
C ASN A 139 18.64 6.88 15.67
N THR A 140 18.66 7.23 14.38
CA THR A 140 18.12 8.49 13.85
C THR A 140 16.68 8.28 13.39
N PRO A 141 15.74 9.20 13.69
CA PRO A 141 14.36 9.08 13.22
C PRO A 141 14.29 8.95 11.70
N LEU A 142 13.46 8.01 11.23
CA LEU A 142 13.19 7.84 9.80
C LEU A 142 12.55 9.12 9.23
N MET A 143 13.00 9.50 8.03
CA MET A 143 12.48 10.67 7.33
C MET A 143 11.00 10.49 6.95
N PRO A 144 10.26 11.59 6.69
CA PRO A 144 8.93 11.50 6.10
C PRO A 144 8.93 10.74 4.77
N GLY A 145 7.90 9.93 4.55
CA GLY A 145 7.76 9.15 3.33
C GLY A 145 7.03 7.83 3.53
N ARG A 146 6.89 7.10 2.42
CA ARG A 146 6.31 5.75 2.41
C ARG A 146 7.42 4.70 2.48
N TYR A 147 7.21 3.74 3.37
CA TYR A 147 8.10 2.63 3.68
C TYR A 147 7.34 1.33 3.49
N ARG A 148 8.08 0.27 3.17
CA ARG A 148 7.58 -1.08 3.16
C ARG A 148 8.15 -1.83 4.37
N VAL A 149 7.27 -2.51 5.10
CA VAL A 149 7.62 -3.38 6.22
C VAL A 149 7.50 -4.82 5.77
N GLU A 150 8.61 -5.53 5.77
CA GLU A 150 8.74 -6.92 5.32
C GLU A 150 9.16 -7.80 6.49
N LEU A 151 8.62 -9.01 6.57
CA LEU A 151 9.06 -10.02 7.54
C LEU A 151 9.97 -11.02 6.85
N PHE A 152 11.02 -11.45 7.55
CA PHE A 152 12.00 -12.40 7.02
C PHE A 152 12.39 -13.44 8.08
N TRP A 153 12.71 -14.66 7.63
CA TRP A 153 13.03 -15.82 8.48
C TRP A 153 14.40 -16.43 8.18
N GLU A 154 15.09 -15.99 7.13
CA GLU A 154 16.46 -16.39 6.83
C GLU A 154 17.33 -15.14 6.67
N GLU A 155 18.60 -15.23 7.05
CA GLU A 155 19.62 -14.33 6.50
C GLU A 155 19.51 -14.49 4.99
N GLU A 156 19.14 -13.43 4.25
CA GLU A 156 19.21 -13.47 2.78
C GLU A 156 20.63 -13.93 2.45
N LEU A 157 20.75 -15.18 2.00
CA LEU A 157 22.00 -15.64 1.44
C LEU A 157 22.30 -14.64 0.32
N PRO A 158 23.53 -14.10 0.24
CA PRO A 158 23.92 -13.24 -0.88
C PRO A 158 23.53 -13.94 -2.18
N PRO A 159 23.13 -13.18 -3.23
CA PRO A 159 22.52 -13.74 -4.43
C PRO A 159 23.29 -14.97 -4.88
N PHE A 160 22.63 -16.13 -4.84
CA PHE A 160 23.24 -17.44 -5.00
C PHE A 160 24.13 -17.50 -6.26
N ASP A 161 25.43 -17.67 -6.07
CA ASP A 161 26.21 -18.55 -6.94
C ASP A 161 25.63 -19.94 -6.74
N TYR A 162 24.74 -20.39 -7.63
CA TYR A 162 24.22 -21.75 -7.61
C TYR A 162 25.40 -22.72 -7.73
N PRO A 163 25.81 -23.46 -6.67
CA PRO A 163 26.72 -24.56 -6.86
C PRO A 163 25.92 -25.63 -7.61
N SER A 164 26.52 -26.23 -8.62
CA SER A 164 25.94 -27.29 -9.46
C SER A 164 25.62 -28.60 -8.72
N VAL A 165 25.70 -28.60 -7.39
CA VAL A 165 25.44 -29.74 -6.52
C VAL A 165 24.33 -29.36 -5.53
N PRO A 166 23.15 -30.01 -5.58
CA PRO A 166 22.08 -29.74 -4.63
C PRO A 166 22.53 -30.14 -3.21
N PRO A 167 22.31 -29.28 -2.19
CA PRO A 167 22.60 -29.66 -0.81
C PRO A 167 21.74 -30.85 -0.38
N PRO A 168 22.22 -31.70 0.55
CA PRO A 168 21.48 -32.85 1.05
C PRO A 168 20.13 -32.40 1.67
N PRO A 169 19.09 -33.25 1.62
CA PRO A 169 17.76 -32.89 2.09
C PRO A 169 17.78 -32.65 3.61
N LEU A 170 17.67 -31.38 4.00
CA LEU A 170 17.48 -30.98 5.39
C LEU A 170 16.06 -31.42 5.85
N PRO A 171 15.92 -31.95 7.07
CA PRO A 171 14.62 -32.30 7.61
C PRO A 171 13.80 -31.03 7.84
N THR A 172 12.74 -30.84 7.03
CA THR A 172 11.73 -29.77 7.15
C THR A 172 12.30 -28.34 7.15
N ARG A 173 12.85 -27.90 6.01
CA ARG A 173 12.76 -26.48 5.65
C ARG A 173 11.27 -26.17 5.45
N THR A 174 10.69 -25.37 6.34
CA THR A 174 9.40 -24.74 6.06
C THR A 174 9.65 -23.82 4.87
N GLY A 175 9.26 -24.28 3.68
CA GLY A 175 9.47 -23.56 2.43
C GLY A 175 9.05 -22.11 2.57
N ASP A 176 9.87 -21.23 1.99
CA ASP A 176 9.76 -19.77 2.00
C ASP A 176 8.32 -19.31 2.14
N ILE A 177 8.00 -18.68 3.28
CA ILE A 177 6.76 -17.93 3.42
C ILE A 177 6.93 -16.68 2.54
N ILE A 178 6.63 -16.81 1.26
CA ILE A 178 6.64 -15.69 0.31
C ILE A 178 5.43 -14.83 0.64
N ILE A 179 5.67 -13.73 1.36
CA ILE A 179 4.67 -12.69 1.56
C ILE A 179 4.53 -11.97 0.21
N PRO A 180 3.34 -11.96 -0.42
CA PRO A 180 3.17 -11.29 -1.69
C PRO A 180 3.44 -9.78 -1.53
N ASP A 181 4.28 -9.30 -2.43
CA ASP A 181 5.02 -8.05 -2.41
C ASP A 181 4.15 -6.77 -2.55
N TRP A 182 2.84 -6.96 -2.75
CA TRP A 182 1.92 -5.92 -3.18
C TRP A 182 0.85 -5.70 -2.10
N ASP A 183 0.92 -4.53 -1.46
CA ASP A 183 0.02 -3.97 -0.43
C ASP A 183 0.19 -4.41 1.05
N LEU A 184 0.99 -5.43 1.36
CA LEU A 184 1.26 -5.77 2.76
C LEU A 184 2.42 -4.93 3.31
N GLY A 185 2.22 -4.30 4.47
CA GLY A 185 3.31 -3.66 5.21
C GLY A 185 3.61 -2.19 4.88
N ALA A 186 2.81 -1.51 4.04
CA ALA A 186 3.09 -0.11 3.72
C ALA A 186 2.81 0.81 4.93
N LEU A 187 3.84 1.52 5.38
CA LEU A 187 3.81 2.51 6.45
C LEU A 187 4.16 3.89 5.89
N VAL A 188 3.50 4.94 6.38
CA VAL A 188 3.77 6.32 6.01
C VAL A 188 4.14 7.14 7.24
N ILE A 189 5.29 7.80 7.18
CA ILE A 189 5.70 8.81 8.15
C ILE A 189 5.33 10.17 7.58
N ARG A 190 4.54 10.94 8.34
CA ARG A 190 4.03 12.25 7.92
C ARG A 190 5.15 13.27 7.71
N TYR A 191 4.98 14.10 6.69
CA TYR A 191 5.72 15.35 6.58
C TYR A 191 5.26 16.31 7.68
N PRO A 192 6.15 16.96 8.44
CA PRO A 192 5.78 17.95 9.46
C PRO A 192 4.89 19.08 8.93
N GLU A 193 5.13 19.49 7.68
CA GLU A 193 4.38 20.49 6.93
C GLU A 193 3.07 19.95 6.30
N GLY A 194 2.82 18.65 6.42
CA GLY A 194 1.74 17.94 5.75
C GLY A 194 2.08 17.48 4.33
N ALA A 195 1.28 16.55 3.82
CA ALA A 195 1.37 16.14 2.43
C ALA A 195 0.64 17.12 1.50
N LEU A 196 1.01 17.10 0.23
CA LEU A 196 0.23 17.66 -0.86
C LEU A 196 -1.04 16.83 -1.03
N GLU A 197 -2.19 17.50 -1.05
CA GLU A 197 -3.50 16.86 -1.19
C GLU A 197 -4.30 17.47 -2.33
N GLY A 198 -5.08 16.63 -3.01
CA GLY A 198 -5.98 17.06 -4.08
C GLY A 198 -5.55 16.57 -5.46
N ILE A 199 -6.26 17.04 -6.47
CA ILE A 199 -6.07 16.62 -7.87
C ILE A 199 -5.42 17.77 -8.63
N ILE A 200 -4.37 17.44 -9.39
CA ILE A 200 -3.66 18.37 -10.28
C ILE A 200 -3.83 17.86 -11.71
N ASP A 201 -4.68 18.53 -12.48
CA ASP A 201 -4.84 18.26 -13.90
C ASP A 201 -3.67 18.88 -14.68
N LEU A 202 -2.96 18.05 -15.43
CA LEU A 202 -1.73 18.43 -16.13
C LEU A 202 -1.89 18.42 -17.64
N ASN A 203 -2.50 17.35 -18.18
CA ASN A 203 -2.71 17.13 -19.62
C ASN A 203 -1.46 17.46 -20.47
N ARG A 204 -0.28 17.05 -20.00
CA ARG A 204 0.99 17.31 -20.68
C ARG A 204 1.42 16.10 -21.48
N THR A 205 1.62 16.28 -22.78
CA THR A 205 2.06 15.21 -23.69
C THR A 205 3.55 15.33 -23.99
N VAL A 206 4.26 14.20 -23.90
CA VAL A 206 5.65 14.05 -24.34
C VAL A 206 5.69 12.91 -25.34
N THR A 207 6.41 13.10 -26.45
CA THR A 207 6.51 12.10 -27.52
C THR A 207 7.94 11.59 -27.62
N VAL A 208 8.12 10.28 -27.56
CA VAL A 208 9.40 9.58 -27.75
C VAL A 208 9.15 8.41 -28.70
N ALA A 209 10.04 8.18 -29.66
CA ALA A 209 9.92 7.11 -30.66
C ALA A 209 8.52 7.03 -31.35
N ASN A 210 7.92 8.19 -31.64
CA ASN A 210 6.55 8.33 -32.21
C ASN A 210 5.41 7.83 -31.31
N LEU A 211 5.66 7.55 -30.04
CA LEU A 211 4.62 7.24 -29.06
C LEU A 211 4.37 8.47 -28.16
N PRO A 212 3.23 9.17 -28.36
CA PRO A 212 2.83 10.25 -27.48
C PRO A 212 2.28 9.67 -26.16
N VAL A 213 2.83 10.14 -25.04
CA VAL A 213 2.36 9.79 -23.70
C VAL A 213 1.97 11.08 -22.99
N THR A 214 0.73 11.11 -22.50
CA THR A 214 0.16 12.23 -21.77
C THR A 214 0.14 11.93 -20.28
N LEU A 215 0.82 12.74 -19.46
CA LEU A 215 0.53 12.80 -18.04
C LEU A 215 -0.77 13.60 -17.86
N GLU A 216 -1.86 12.87 -17.63
CA GLU A 216 -3.22 13.42 -17.54
C GLU A 216 -3.37 14.23 -16.25
N ARG A 217 -3.09 13.59 -15.11
CA ARG A 217 -3.29 14.17 -13.78
C ARG A 217 -2.44 13.50 -12.70
N LEU A 218 -2.26 14.21 -11.59
CA LEU A 218 -1.75 13.69 -10.32
C LEU A 218 -2.87 13.74 -9.26
N GLU A 219 -3.16 12.63 -8.61
CA GLU A 219 -4.06 12.56 -7.47
C GLU A 219 -3.23 12.38 -6.21
N CYS A 220 -3.09 13.43 -5.40
CA CYS A 220 -2.20 13.46 -4.24
C CYS A 220 -3.00 13.27 -2.95
N SER A 221 -2.44 12.49 -2.03
CA SER A 221 -2.98 12.24 -0.70
C SER A 221 -1.86 12.08 0.32
N GLU A 222 -2.24 12.00 1.59
CA GLU A 222 -1.30 11.71 2.66
C GLU A 222 -0.64 10.32 2.55
N GLU A 223 -1.29 9.34 1.93
CA GLU A 223 -0.76 7.97 1.82
C GLU A 223 0.17 7.79 0.61
N ASN A 224 -0.17 8.40 -0.51
CA ASN A 224 0.52 8.29 -1.80
C ASN A 224 0.06 9.37 -2.78
N ALA A 225 0.75 9.43 -3.92
CA ALA A 225 0.25 10.14 -5.09
C ALA A 225 0.05 9.16 -6.26
N ILE A 226 -0.99 9.35 -7.05
CA ILE A 226 -1.28 8.53 -8.23
C ILE A 226 -1.07 9.38 -9.49
N ALA A 227 -0.12 8.97 -10.33
CA ALA A 227 0.10 9.59 -11.63
C ALA A 227 -0.64 8.80 -12.72
N SER A 228 -1.53 9.46 -13.46
CA SER A 228 -2.25 8.82 -14.57
C SER A 228 -1.63 9.21 -15.91
N PHE A 229 -1.14 8.21 -16.64
CA PHE A 229 -0.55 8.36 -17.96
C PHE A 229 -1.50 7.78 -19.01
N LEU A 230 -1.66 8.47 -20.14
CA LEU A 230 -2.43 8.03 -21.30
C LEU A 230 -1.50 7.87 -22.49
N TYR A 231 -1.65 6.79 -23.24
CA TYR A 231 -0.98 6.62 -24.53
C TYR A 231 -1.95 6.00 -25.53
N PRO A 232 -1.81 6.29 -26.84
CA PRO A 232 -2.77 5.83 -27.83
C PRO A 232 -2.75 4.31 -27.93
N ILE A 233 -3.92 3.71 -28.10
CA ILE A 233 -4.01 2.33 -28.55
C ILE A 233 -3.49 2.33 -29.99
N PRO A 234 -2.53 1.47 -30.36
CA PRO A 234 -2.05 1.40 -31.74
C PRO A 234 -3.22 1.14 -32.68
N SER A 235 -3.60 2.17 -33.44
CA SER A 235 -4.56 2.06 -34.53
C SER A 235 -3.88 1.30 -35.67
N GLY A 236 -3.71 -0.01 -35.53
CA GLY A 236 -3.65 -0.85 -36.71
C GLY A 236 -4.95 -0.59 -37.47
N THR A 237 -4.87 -0.28 -38.75
CA THR A 237 -6.02 -0.41 -39.65
C THR A 237 -6.56 -1.83 -39.50
N LEU A 238 -7.58 -2.03 -38.65
CA LEU A 238 -8.39 -3.23 -38.71
C LEU A 238 -9.03 -3.19 -40.10
N ALA A 239 -8.77 -4.20 -40.92
CA ALA A 239 -9.45 -4.35 -42.20
C ALA A 239 -10.98 -4.26 -41.95
N PRO A 240 -11.76 -3.66 -42.86
CA PRO A 240 -13.21 -3.55 -42.67
C PRO A 240 -13.83 -4.92 -42.36
N GLY A 241 -14.44 -5.07 -41.19
CA GLY A 241 -15.13 -6.31 -40.78
C GLY A 241 -14.57 -7.05 -39.56
N ILE A 242 -13.51 -6.57 -38.90
CA ILE A 242 -13.03 -7.20 -37.65
C ILE A 242 -13.75 -6.59 -36.43
N PRO A 243 -14.45 -7.38 -35.60
CA PRO A 243 -15.17 -6.87 -34.43
C PRO A 243 -14.21 -6.26 -33.39
N SER A 244 -14.73 -5.30 -32.61
CA SER A 244 -14.02 -4.57 -31.53
C SER A 244 -13.41 -5.47 -30.44
N THR A 245 -13.71 -6.77 -30.45
CA THR A 245 -13.10 -7.80 -29.60
C THR A 245 -11.66 -8.18 -30.02
N SER A 246 -11.10 -7.51 -31.02
CA SER A 246 -9.76 -7.76 -31.58
C SER A 246 -8.68 -6.76 -31.13
N ILE A 247 -9.01 -5.84 -30.20
CA ILE A 247 -8.01 -4.95 -29.60
C ILE A 247 -6.95 -5.83 -28.93
N PRO A 248 -5.67 -5.75 -29.34
CA PRO A 248 -4.62 -6.56 -28.73
C PRO A 248 -4.61 -6.28 -27.22
N PRO A 249 -4.38 -7.30 -26.38
CA PRO A 249 -4.30 -7.11 -24.95
C PRO A 249 -3.28 -5.99 -24.65
N PRO A 250 -3.49 -5.20 -23.58
CA PRO A 250 -2.56 -4.15 -23.23
C PRO A 250 -1.15 -4.76 -23.13
N PRO A 251 -0.12 -4.13 -23.73
CA PRO A 251 1.22 -4.65 -23.63
C PRO A 251 1.56 -4.85 -22.15
N PRO A 252 2.02 -6.04 -21.74
CA PRO A 252 2.22 -6.38 -20.32
C PRO A 252 3.34 -5.56 -19.67
N ASP A 253 4.12 -4.83 -20.47
CA ASP A 253 5.39 -4.26 -20.04
C ASP A 253 5.30 -2.73 -19.92
N THR A 254 4.94 -2.27 -18.72
CA THR A 254 5.36 -0.94 -18.27
C THR A 254 6.51 -1.12 -17.28
N GLY A 255 7.64 -0.46 -17.55
CA GLY A 255 8.77 -0.46 -16.62
C GLY A 255 8.45 0.34 -15.36
N GLN A 256 9.20 0.10 -14.29
CA GLN A 256 9.12 0.95 -13.09
C GLN A 256 9.42 2.41 -13.48
N GLY A 257 8.55 3.32 -13.10
CA GLY A 257 8.80 4.74 -13.26
C GLY A 257 9.81 5.24 -12.22
N GLN A 258 10.33 6.44 -12.40
CA GLN A 258 11.22 7.08 -11.43
C GLN A 258 10.68 8.46 -11.06
N LEU A 259 10.71 8.79 -9.77
CA LEU A 259 10.31 10.09 -9.23
C LEU A 259 11.48 10.75 -8.52
N SER A 260 11.76 12.00 -8.88
CA SER A 260 12.56 12.93 -8.09
C SER A 260 11.68 14.10 -7.64
N ILE A 261 11.90 14.57 -6.41
CA ILE A 261 11.22 15.71 -5.79
C ILE A 261 12.30 16.76 -5.51
N ASP A 262 12.09 18.00 -5.98
CA ASP A 262 12.98 19.15 -5.82
C ASP A 262 14.45 18.87 -6.21
N GLY A 263 14.66 18.06 -7.25
CA GLY A 263 15.99 17.67 -7.72
C GLY A 263 16.72 16.66 -6.82
N GLY A 264 16.04 16.10 -5.81
CA GLY A 264 16.59 15.03 -4.96
C GLY A 264 16.77 13.70 -5.69
N THR A 265 17.16 12.67 -4.93
CA THR A 265 17.39 11.32 -5.48
C THR A 265 16.13 10.77 -6.17
N ALA A 266 16.30 10.36 -7.43
CA ALA A 266 15.26 9.67 -8.19
C ALA A 266 15.06 8.26 -7.63
N CYS A 267 13.82 7.93 -7.26
CA CYS A 267 13.48 6.62 -6.70
C CYS A 267 12.40 5.92 -7.54
N PRO A 268 12.48 4.59 -7.70
CA PRO A 268 11.51 3.85 -8.48
C PRO A 268 10.10 3.92 -7.89
N PHE A 269 9.10 3.83 -8.75
CA PHE A 269 7.72 3.61 -8.37
C PHE A 269 7.06 2.54 -9.26
N PRO A 270 6.18 1.69 -8.71
CA PRO A 270 5.49 0.69 -9.49
C PRO A 270 4.40 1.32 -10.36
N THR A 271 4.17 0.71 -11.52
CA THR A 271 3.03 1.01 -12.39
C THR A 271 1.98 -0.09 -12.27
N MET A 272 0.72 0.32 -12.17
CA MET A 272 -0.44 -0.56 -12.07
C MET A 272 -0.94 -1.01 -13.45
N PRO A 273 -1.80 -2.06 -13.51
CA PRO A 273 -2.33 -2.59 -14.75
C PRO A 273 -2.98 -1.54 -15.65
N VAL A 274 -2.81 -1.74 -16.94
CA VAL A 274 -3.32 -0.87 -17.99
C VAL A 274 -4.85 -1.01 -18.10
N THR A 275 -5.58 0.10 -18.15
CA THR A 275 -7.02 0.11 -18.45
C THR A 275 -7.32 0.86 -19.74
N GLN A 276 -8.37 0.47 -20.47
CA GLN A 276 -8.78 1.18 -21.68
C GLN A 276 -9.67 2.37 -21.31
N VAL A 277 -9.36 3.55 -21.84
CA VAL A 277 -10.15 4.78 -21.63
C VAL A 277 -10.18 5.60 -22.93
N GLY A 278 -11.35 5.67 -23.58
CA GLY A 278 -11.59 6.62 -24.68
C GLY A 278 -10.60 6.54 -25.85
N GLY A 279 -10.25 5.34 -26.31
CA GLY A 279 -9.26 5.15 -27.40
C GLY A 279 -7.80 5.21 -26.96
N PHE A 280 -7.55 5.36 -25.66
CA PHE A 280 -6.23 5.34 -25.04
C PHE A 280 -6.10 4.16 -24.08
N TRP A 281 -4.86 3.76 -23.85
CA TRP A 281 -4.47 2.97 -22.70
C TRP A 281 -4.08 3.91 -21.55
N ARG A 282 -4.62 3.68 -20.37
CA ARG A 282 -4.30 4.38 -19.13
C ARG A 282 -3.43 3.50 -18.25
N VAL A 283 -2.28 4.03 -17.83
CA VAL A 283 -1.39 3.44 -16.83
C VAL A 283 -1.38 4.34 -15.60
N LYS A 284 -1.37 3.74 -14.41
CA LYS A 284 -1.23 4.48 -13.16
C LYS A 284 0.12 4.20 -12.51
N GLY A 285 0.85 5.22 -12.10
CA GLY A 285 2.02 5.10 -11.23
C GLY A 285 1.64 5.35 -9.77
N VAL A 286 2.12 4.51 -8.84
CA VAL A 286 1.92 4.73 -7.39
C VAL A 286 3.16 5.38 -6.79
N LEU A 287 3.12 6.71 -6.68
CA LEU A 287 4.19 7.53 -6.16
C LEU A 287 4.10 7.59 -4.61
N PRO A 288 5.21 7.81 -3.90
CA PRO A 288 5.19 8.14 -2.47
C PRO A 288 4.39 9.43 -2.21
N PRO A 289 4.00 9.70 -0.95
CA PRO A 289 3.41 10.99 -0.60
C PRO A 289 4.41 12.12 -0.89
N ILE A 290 3.87 13.22 -1.39
CA ILE A 290 4.62 14.41 -1.80
C ILE A 290 4.47 15.44 -0.68
N SER A 291 5.56 16.09 -0.27
CA SER A 291 5.52 17.17 0.71
C SER A 291 4.63 18.32 0.21
N ARG A 292 3.89 18.98 1.09
CA ARG A 292 3.18 20.22 0.79
C ARG A 292 4.12 21.34 0.29
N ASN A 293 5.38 21.31 0.70
CA ASN A 293 6.39 22.30 0.32
C ASN A 293 7.18 21.93 -0.94
N ALA A 294 6.89 20.77 -1.54
CA ALA A 294 7.50 20.38 -2.80
C ALA A 294 7.19 21.43 -3.88
N ARG A 295 8.16 21.76 -4.73
CA ARG A 295 8.04 22.76 -5.80
C ARG A 295 8.07 22.14 -7.18
N ASP A 296 8.99 21.21 -7.37
CA ASP A 296 9.26 20.60 -8.66
C ASP A 296 9.25 19.07 -8.53
N LEU A 297 8.50 18.39 -9.40
CA LEU A 297 8.55 16.94 -9.56
C LEU A 297 9.11 16.61 -10.93
N THR A 298 10.06 15.67 -10.95
CA THR A 298 10.53 15.05 -12.18
C THR A 298 10.07 13.61 -12.20
N ILE A 299 9.18 13.29 -13.12
CA ILE A 299 8.62 11.96 -13.30
C ILE A 299 9.15 11.39 -14.61
N VAL A 300 9.80 10.24 -14.54
CA VAL A 300 10.42 9.58 -15.68
C VAL A 300 9.77 8.21 -15.88
N ILE A 301 9.25 7.95 -17.08
CA ILE A 301 8.84 6.62 -17.49
C ILE A 301 9.89 6.09 -18.46
N PRO A 302 10.69 5.07 -18.08
CA PRO A 302 11.76 4.57 -18.92
C PRO A 302 11.25 3.63 -20.01
N LYS A 303 10.13 2.93 -19.77
CA LYS A 303 9.56 1.98 -20.71
C LYS A 303 8.04 1.96 -20.60
N ILE A 304 7.36 2.08 -21.73
CA ILE A 304 5.90 1.98 -21.81
C ILE A 304 5.51 1.24 -23.08
N ALA A 305 4.53 0.36 -22.99
CA ALA A 305 4.03 -0.40 -24.14
C ALA A 305 5.12 -1.18 -24.92
N GLY A 306 6.14 -1.69 -24.21
CA GLY A 306 7.27 -2.38 -24.84
C GLY A 306 8.27 -1.46 -25.56
N GLN A 307 8.06 -0.14 -25.57
CA GLN A 307 8.96 0.85 -26.14
C GLN A 307 9.86 1.47 -25.07
N GLU A 308 11.15 1.61 -25.40
CA GLU A 308 12.12 2.32 -24.57
C GLU A 308 11.95 3.85 -24.71
N GLY A 309 11.98 4.53 -23.59
CA GLY A 309 11.85 5.98 -23.44
C GLY A 309 13.21 6.70 -23.39
N PRO A 310 13.37 7.75 -22.55
CA PRO A 310 12.52 8.13 -21.43
C PRO A 310 11.45 9.19 -21.77
N TRP A 311 10.22 9.00 -21.30
CA TRP A 311 9.24 10.08 -21.21
C TRP A 311 9.46 10.84 -19.90
N VAL A 312 9.92 12.09 -20.02
CA VAL A 312 10.27 12.95 -18.87
C VAL A 312 9.21 14.04 -18.71
N PHE A 313 8.54 14.05 -17.56
CA PHE A 313 7.56 15.06 -17.20
C PHE A 313 8.12 15.93 -16.06
N LEU A 314 8.22 17.23 -16.33
CA LEU A 314 8.53 18.24 -15.33
C LEU A 314 7.22 18.88 -14.87
N VAL A 315 6.91 18.73 -13.59
CA VAL A 315 5.67 19.23 -12.97
C VAL A 315 6.02 20.24 -11.90
N ARG A 316 5.42 21.42 -11.97
CA ARG A 316 5.46 22.39 -10.86
C ARG A 316 4.25 22.18 -9.98
N VAL A 317 4.50 22.05 -8.69
CA VAL A 317 3.53 21.89 -7.61
C VAL A 317 3.76 23.05 -6.66
N GLY A 318 2.85 24.02 -6.62
CA GLY A 318 3.04 25.28 -5.87
C GLY A 318 2.46 26.48 -6.58
#